data_AF-A0A518X8T4-F1
#
_entry.id   AF-A0A518X8T4-F1
#
_cell.length_a   1.000
_cell.length_b   1.000
_cell.length_c   1.000
_cell.angle_alpha   90.00
_cell.angle_beta   90.00
_cell.angle_gamma   90.00
#
_symmetry.space_group_name_H-M   'P 1'
#
loop_
_entity.id
_entity.type
_entity.pdbx_description
1 polymer ?
#
loop_
_entity_poly.entity_id
_entity_poly.type
_entity_poly.pdbx_seq_one_letter_code
_entity_poly.pdbx_strand_id
1 'polypeptide(L)'
;MWLNLGRLLMICVWAFLLLNLIHPFPTPLRYFVHVALFFMVIMHGLQLVLLRATQPKEGPALSRATQIKIFFFGVFELLAWQKKHYPKM
;
A
#
# COMPACT_ATOMS: atom_id res chain seq x y z
N MET A 1 10.57 -12.87 -6.45
CA MET A 1 11.66 -12.37 -5.59
C MET A 1 11.55 -10.86 -5.36
N TRP A 2 11.53 -10.04 -6.42
CA TRP A 2 11.42 -8.56 -6.33
C TRP A 2 10.22 -8.02 -5.54
N LEU A 3 9.03 -8.64 -5.66
CA LEU A 3 7.83 -8.20 -4.93
C LEU A 3 7.98 -8.33 -3.41
N ASN A 4 8.72 -9.34 -2.92
CA ASN A 4 8.93 -9.53 -1.48
C ASN A 4 9.89 -8.47 -0.93
N LEU A 5 10.91 -8.11 -1.72
CA LEU A 5 11.81 -7.01 -1.38
C LEU A 5 11.07 -5.67 -1.32
N GLY A 6 10.19 -5.40 -2.29
CA GLY A 6 9.33 -4.21 -2.28
C GLY A 6 8.42 -4.14 -1.06
N ARG A 7 7.86 -5.28 -0.61
CA ARG A 7 7.06 -5.33 0.63
C ARG A 7 7.88 -5.05 1.87
N LEU A 8 9.09 -5.60 1.94
CA LEU A 8 10.02 -5.33 3.05
C LEU A 8 10.36 -3.84 3.12
N LEU A 9 10.67 -3.24 1.97
CA LEU A 9 10.90 -1.80 1.86
C LEU A 9 9.69 -0.99 2.35
N MET A 10 8.47 -1.39 1.96
CA MET A 10 7.26 -0.71 2.41
C MET A 10 7.08 -0.75 3.92
N ILE A 11 7.48 -1.83 4.60
CA ILE A 11 7.45 -1.89 6.07
C ILE A 11 8.40 -0.84 6.65
N CYS A 12 9.62 -0.71 6.08
CA CYS A 12 10.57 0.33 6.50
C CYS A 12 10.03 1.74 6.26
N VAL A 13 9.36 1.97 5.12
CA VAL A 13 8.74 3.27 4.80
C VAL A 13 7.61 3.58 5.80
N TRP A 14 6.68 2.65 6.03
CA TRP A 14 5.62 2.84 7.04
C TRP A 14 6.18 3.11 8.42
N ALA A 15 7.19 2.34 8.84
CA ALA A 15 7.86 2.53 10.12
C ALA A 15 8.46 3.95 10.22
N PHE A 16 9.17 4.41 9.18
CA PHE A 16 9.75 5.76 9.15
C PHE A 16 8.68 6.86 9.23
N LEU A 17 7.60 6.74 8.46
CA LEU A 17 6.51 7.72 8.45
C LEU A 17 5.74 7.78 9.77
N LEU A 18 5.41 6.60 10.33
CA LEU A 18 4.68 6.49 11.60
C LEU A 18 5.56 6.86 12.80
N LEU A 19 6.87 6.56 12.75
CA LEU A 19 7.80 6.97 13.79
C LEU A 19 7.80 8.49 13.96
N ASN A 20 7.70 9.26 12.88
CA ASN A 20 7.59 10.73 12.95
C ASN A 20 6.31 11.23 13.63
N LEU A 21 5.26 10.41 13.76
CA LEU A 21 4.08 10.76 14.57
C LEU A 21 4.34 10.62 16.07
N ILE A 22 5.06 9.58 16.47
CA ILE A 22 5.33 9.24 17.88
C ILE A 22 6.55 10.02 18.40
N HIS A 23 7.59 10.09 17.58
CA HIS A 23 8.86 10.77 17.83
C HIS A 23 9.17 11.73 16.67
N PRO A 24 8.68 12.98 16.72
CA PRO A 24 8.82 13.93 15.62
C PRO A 24 10.28 14.18 15.25
N PHE A 25 10.56 14.16 13.95
CA PHE A 25 11.88 14.52 13.43
C PHE A 25 12.13 16.03 13.53
N PRO A 26 13.40 16.48 13.40
CA PRO A 26 13.70 17.91 13.35
C PRO A 26 13.07 18.59 12.13
N THR A 27 12.75 19.87 12.26
CA THR A 27 12.30 20.71 11.14
C THR A 27 13.47 21.00 10.19
N PRO A 28 13.27 20.97 8.85
CA PRO A 28 11.98 20.93 8.15
C PRO A 28 11.44 19.52 7.86
N LEU A 29 12.22 18.47 8.10
CA LEU A 29 11.88 17.09 7.75
C LEU A 29 10.55 16.63 8.35
N ARG A 30 10.23 17.07 9.58
CA ARG A 30 8.93 16.80 10.21
C ARG A 30 7.74 17.06 9.29
N TYR A 31 7.66 18.25 8.72
CA TYR A 31 6.51 18.66 7.90
C TYR A 31 6.46 17.88 6.60
N PHE A 32 7.62 17.68 5.97
CA PHE A 32 7.73 16.84 4.79
C PHE A 32 7.19 15.42 5.05
N VAL A 33 7.54 14.82 6.18
CA VAL A 33 7.08 13.46 6.54
C VAL A 33 5.58 13.43 6.86
N HIS A 34 5.00 14.47 7.46
CA HIS A 34 3.54 14.55 7.64
C HIS A 34 2.80 14.60 6.30
N VAL A 35 3.29 15.42 5.36
CA VAL A 35 2.73 15.51 4.01
C VAL A 35 2.91 14.18 3.26
N ALA A 36 4.08 13.54 3.38
CA ALA A 36 4.33 12.23 2.79
C ALA A 36 3.39 11.15 3.36
N LEU A 37 3.15 11.14 4.67
CA LEU A 37 2.20 10.22 5.30
C LEU A 37 0.77 10.44 4.81
N PHE A 38 0.35 11.70 4.69
CA PHE A 38 -0.97 12.05 4.14
C PHE A 38 -1.15 11.50 2.72
N PHE A 39 -0.18 11.75 1.83
CA PHE A 39 -0.22 11.20 0.47
C PHE A 39 -0.11 9.68 0.44
N MET A 40 0.66 9.05 1.34
CA MET A 40 0.76 7.60 1.44
C MET A 40 -0.61 6.97 1.72
N VAL A 41 -1.34 7.49 2.72
CA VAL A 41 -2.69 6.99 3.07
C VAL A 41 -3.67 7.20 1.91
N ILE A 42 -3.67 8.39 1.29
CA ILE A 42 -4.57 8.69 0.17
C ILE A 42 -4.28 7.80 -1.03
N MET A 43 -3.03 7.70 -1.46
CA MET A 43 -2.67 6.93 -2.66
C MET A 43 -2.91 5.43 -2.46
N HIS A 44 -2.62 4.90 -1.28
CA HIS A 44 -2.87 3.50 -0.97
C HIS A 44 -4.38 3.20 -0.81
N GLY A 45 -5.14 4.14 -0.24
CA GLY A 45 -6.60 4.08 -0.21
C GLY A 45 -7.20 4.11 -1.61
N LEU A 46 -6.74 5.03 -2.46
CA LEU A 46 -7.18 5.15 -3.85
C LEU A 46 -6.85 3.88 -4.65
N GLN A 47 -5.67 3.28 -4.47
CA GLN A 47 -5.32 2.00 -5.10
C GLN A 47 -6.31 0.90 -4.74
N LEU A 48 -6.69 0.79 -3.47
CA LEU A 48 -7.66 -0.19 -3.02
C LEU A 48 -9.06 0.09 -3.60
N VAL A 49 -9.51 1.35 -3.59
CA VAL A 49 -10.80 1.76 -4.15
C VAL A 49 -10.86 1.49 -5.65
N LEU A 50 -9.82 1.88 -6.39
CA LEU A 50 -9.72 1.65 -7.83
C LEU A 50 -9.73 0.16 -8.17
N LEU A 51 -9.03 -0.68 -7.38
CA LEU A 51 -9.08 -2.12 -7.58
C LEU A 51 -10.51 -2.66 -7.39
N ARG A 52 -11.21 -2.24 -6.33
CA ARG A 52 -12.58 -2.67 -6.08
C ARG A 52 -13.55 -2.19 -7.16
N ALA A 53 -13.36 -0.97 -7.66
CA ALA A 53 -14.21 -0.37 -8.67
C ALA A 53 -13.99 -0.97 -10.08
N THR A 54 -12.77 -1.43 -10.38
CA THR A 54 -12.42 -1.99 -11.69
C THR A 54 -12.53 -3.52 -11.76
N GLN A 55 -12.88 -4.19 -10.65
CA GLN A 55 -13.13 -5.62 -10.65
C GLN A 55 -14.39 -5.96 -11.49
N PRO A 56 -14.35 -7.02 -12.32
CA PRO A 56 -15.54 -7.57 -12.94
C PRO A 56 -16.56 -8.01 -11.88
N LYS A 57 -17.86 -8.00 -12.22
CA LYS A 57 -18.93 -8.45 -11.29
C LYS A 57 -18.76 -9.90 -10.84
N GLU A 58 -18.13 -10.73 -11.65
CA GLU A 58 -17.76 -12.12 -11.35
C GLU A 58 -16.31 -12.27 -10.88
N GLY A 59 -15.67 -11.16 -10.53
CA GLY A 59 -14.28 -11.15 -10.07
C GLY A 59 -14.09 -11.81 -8.71
N PRO A 60 -12.85 -12.25 -8.38
CA PRO A 60 -12.56 -12.88 -7.10
C PRO A 60 -12.83 -11.91 -5.94
N ALA A 61 -13.57 -12.37 -4.94
CA ALA A 61 -13.89 -11.55 -3.78
C ALA A 61 -12.62 -11.09 -3.03
N LEU A 62 -12.52 -9.77 -2.79
CA LEU A 62 -11.45 -9.21 -1.99
C LEU A 62 -11.78 -9.36 -0.50
N SER A 63 -11.23 -10.40 0.13
CA SER A 63 -11.33 -10.59 1.58
C SER A 63 -10.82 -9.35 2.34
N ARG A 64 -11.34 -9.07 3.53
CA ARG A 64 -10.85 -7.95 4.36
C ARG A 64 -9.34 -8.03 4.60
N ALA A 65 -8.79 -9.23 4.80
CA ALA A 65 -7.35 -9.42 4.97
C ALA A 65 -6.57 -9.02 3.71
N THR A 66 -7.07 -9.36 2.51
CA THR A 66 -6.47 -8.94 1.24
C THR A 66 -6.53 -7.41 1.09
N GLN A 67 -7.65 -6.79 1.42
CA GLN A 67 -7.80 -5.33 1.36
C GLN A 67 -6.79 -4.62 2.27
N ILE A 68 -6.62 -5.10 3.51
CA ILE A 68 -5.62 -4.57 4.45
C ILE A 68 -4.21 -4.72 3.87
N LYS A 69 -3.86 -5.91 3.35
CA LYS A 69 -2.54 -6.12 2.73
C LYS A 69 -2.30 -5.19 1.55
N ILE A 70 -3.31 -4.98 0.69
CA ILE A 70 -3.20 -4.07 -0.45
C ILE A 70 -3.03 -2.62 0.03
N PHE A 71 -3.74 -2.22 1.08
CA PHE A 71 -3.55 -0.89 1.65
C PHE A 71 -2.15 -0.69 2.25
N PHE A 72 -1.56 -1.67 2.93
CA PHE A 72 -0.20 -1.49 3.49
C PHE A 72 0.91 -1.67 2.45
N PHE A 73 0.80 -2.63 1.54
CA PHE A 73 1.85 -2.94 0.58
C PHE A 73 1.63 -2.32 -0.81
N GLY A 74 0.53 -1.61 -1.01
CA GLY A 74 0.19 -0.91 -2.24
C GLY A 74 0.23 -1.82 -3.46
N VAL A 75 0.89 -1.33 -4.52
CA VAL A 75 1.05 -2.02 -5.81
C VAL A 75 1.72 -3.39 -5.67
N PHE A 76 2.60 -3.60 -4.69
CA PHE A 76 3.31 -4.88 -4.56
C PHE A 76 2.40 -6.05 -4.16
N GLU A 77 1.40 -5.80 -3.30
CA GLU A 77 0.37 -6.80 -2.99
C GLU A 77 -0.65 -6.87 -4.12
N LEU A 78 -1.02 -5.74 -4.73
CA LEU A 78 -1.95 -5.71 -5.86
C LEU A 78 -1.43 -6.55 -7.04
N LEU A 79 -0.17 -6.38 -7.44
CA LEU A 79 0.45 -7.14 -8.53
C LEU A 79 0.57 -8.63 -8.21
N ALA A 80 0.86 -8.99 -6.96
CA ALA A 80 0.89 -10.39 -6.55
C ALA A 80 -0.51 -11.01 -6.56
N TRP A 81 -1.51 -10.25 -6.10
CA TRP A 81 -2.91 -10.67 -6.14
C TRP A 81 -3.40 -10.84 -7.58
N GLN A 82 -3.06 -9.90 -8.47
CA GLN A 82 -3.39 -9.97 -9.88
C GLN A 82 -2.71 -11.16 -10.56
N LYS A 83 -1.40 -11.39 -10.32
CA LYS A 83 -0.70 -12.55 -10.87
C LYS A 83 -1.31 -13.88 -10.42
N LYS A 84 -1.86 -13.94 -9.21
CA LYS A 84 -2.51 -15.14 -8.66
C LYS A 84 -3.87 -15.44 -9.31
N HIS A 85 -4.67 -14.43 -9.64
CA HIS A 85 -6.05 -14.62 -10.13
C HIS A 85 -6.24 -14.36 -11.62
N TYR A 86 -5.34 -13.59 -12.22
CA TYR A 86 -5.32 -13.24 -13.65
C TYR A 86 -3.89 -13.45 -14.18
N PRO A 87 -3.38 -14.69 -14.18
CA PRO A 87 -2.09 -14.98 -14.81
C PRO A 87 -2.18 -14.59 -16.30
N LYS A 88 -1.21 -13.83 -16.80
CA LYS A 88 -1.08 -13.63 -18.25
C LYS A 88 -0.83 -15.00 -18.88
N MET A 89 -1.70 -15.40 -19.81
CA MET A 89 -1.52 -16.60 -20.64
C MET A 89 -0.26 -16.48 -21.48
#